data_AF-A0A4R0TWB5-F1
#
_entry.id   AF-A0A4R0TWB5-F1
#
_cell.length_a   1.000
_cell.length_b   1.000
_cell.length_c   1.000
_cell.angle_alpha   90.00
_cell.angle_beta   90.00
_cell.angle_gamma   90.00
#
_symmetry.space_group_name_H-M   'P 1'
#
loop_
_entity.id
_entity.type
_entity.pdbx_description
1 polymer ?
#
loop_
_entity_poly.entity_id
_entity_poly.type
_entity_poly.pdbx_seq_one_letter_code
_entity_poly.pdbx_strand_id
1 'polypeptide(L)'
;MTITITTSNVNGIRAAKRKGIEDWAGKHAPDVWCIQEVRAPQDDVDSIFDEFGFEYATAGKIEAPANLHAMNEVCRVKGRAGVGLLTDLEVLDKRYGLPGLSEDVDSGRWIETDVKTPEGYAITVASVYVHAGNTDDPTKMEQKYRFLDTMLKRMGALRDEAAHGGKQAVLCGDFNIAHTPLDIKNAKANEKHAGFLPEERAYVDKWLDEYEFVDVMRSLAGDIQGPYTWWSQRGRAFDNNVGWRIDYQFATPELAETARGFVIDKAPTYDKRWSDHAPLTITYEV
;
A
#
# COMPACT_ATOMS: atom_id res chain seq x y z
N MET A 1 -21.86 1.92 -7.02
CA MET A 1 -21.32 3.17 -7.62
C MET A 1 -19.86 2.86 -7.96
N THR A 2 -18.91 3.79 -7.96
CA THR A 2 -17.48 3.40 -8.01
C THR A 2 -16.71 4.15 -6.97
N ILE A 3 -15.74 3.47 -6.35
CA ILE A 3 -14.69 4.11 -5.54
C ILE A 3 -13.32 3.80 -6.14
N THR A 4 -12.35 4.63 -5.81
CA THR A 4 -10.95 4.49 -6.14
C THR A 4 -10.14 4.33 -4.87
N ILE A 5 -9.41 3.22 -4.79
CA ILE A 5 -8.48 2.96 -3.69
C ILE A 5 -7.07 3.08 -4.26
N THR A 6 -6.24 3.93 -3.67
CA THR A 6 -4.86 4.13 -4.08
C THR A 6 -3.89 3.73 -2.97
N THR A 7 -2.81 3.05 -3.33
CA THR A 7 -1.67 2.83 -2.44
C THR A 7 -0.41 3.52 -2.95
N SER A 8 0.40 4.06 -2.04
CA SER A 8 1.61 4.82 -2.38
C SER A 8 2.65 4.78 -1.27
N ASN A 9 3.80 4.15 -1.52
CA ASN A 9 4.99 4.38 -0.70
C ASN A 9 5.63 5.72 -1.07
N VAL A 10 5.66 6.67 -0.13
CA VAL A 10 6.16 8.03 -0.36
C VAL A 10 7.65 8.21 -0.06
N ASN A 11 8.30 7.19 0.50
CA ASN A 11 9.73 7.20 0.85
C ASN A 11 10.17 8.48 1.59
N GLY A 12 9.34 8.93 2.53
CA GLY A 12 9.47 10.17 3.29
C GLY A 12 8.53 11.26 2.81
N ILE A 13 7.44 11.47 3.55
CA ILE A 13 6.36 12.40 3.18
C ILE A 13 6.84 13.86 3.04
N ARG A 14 7.76 14.32 3.89
CA ARG A 14 8.35 15.67 3.74
C ARG A 14 9.13 15.83 2.45
N ALA A 15 9.80 14.78 1.98
CA ALA A 15 10.55 14.82 0.73
C ALA A 15 9.62 14.78 -0.48
N ALA A 16 8.55 13.98 -0.41
CA ALA A 16 7.51 13.95 -1.42
C ALA A 16 6.79 15.31 -1.53
N LYS A 17 6.46 15.94 -0.39
CA LYS A 17 5.91 17.32 -0.33
C LYS A 17 6.74 18.33 -1.11
N ARG A 18 8.06 18.39 -0.84
CA ARG A 18 8.97 19.30 -1.57
C ARG A 18 9.02 19.05 -3.09
N LYS A 19 8.47 17.94 -3.56
CA LYS A 19 8.39 17.56 -4.96
C LYS A 19 6.96 17.61 -5.53
N GLY A 20 6.02 18.22 -4.82
CA GLY A 20 4.66 18.49 -5.30
C GLY A 20 3.71 17.30 -5.19
N ILE A 21 3.80 16.49 -4.11
CA ILE A 21 2.79 15.46 -3.88
C ILE A 21 1.42 16.06 -3.53
N GLU A 22 1.35 17.28 -2.99
CA GLU A 22 0.06 17.97 -2.78
C GLU A 22 -0.71 18.19 -4.09
N ASP A 23 -0.03 18.59 -5.17
CA ASP A 23 -0.63 18.73 -6.51
C ASP A 23 -1.22 17.40 -6.99
N TRP A 24 -0.52 16.29 -6.69
CA TRP A 24 -1.00 14.95 -7.01
C TRP A 24 -2.25 14.61 -6.22
N ALA A 25 -2.29 14.96 -4.93
CA ALA A 25 -3.42 14.71 -4.03
C ALA A 25 -4.68 15.42 -4.52
N GLY A 26 -4.60 16.71 -4.87
CA GLY A 26 -5.74 17.46 -5.41
C GLY A 26 -6.18 16.96 -6.79
N LYS A 27 -5.23 16.65 -7.67
CA LYS A 27 -5.55 16.21 -9.05
C LYS A 27 -6.24 14.84 -9.11
N HIS A 28 -5.80 13.89 -8.28
CA HIS A 28 -6.31 12.51 -8.34
C HIS A 28 -7.37 12.24 -7.29
N ALA A 29 -7.25 12.86 -6.11
CA ALA A 29 -8.20 12.83 -5.00
C ALA A 29 -8.95 11.50 -4.82
N PRO A 30 -8.24 10.35 -4.64
CA PRO A 30 -8.89 9.05 -4.50
C PRO A 30 -9.78 8.99 -3.26
N ASP A 31 -10.82 8.15 -3.32
CA ASP A 31 -11.78 7.95 -2.23
C ASP A 31 -11.10 7.36 -0.99
N VAL A 32 -10.13 6.46 -1.18
CA VAL A 32 -9.24 5.97 -0.12
C VAL A 32 -7.79 6.01 -0.58
N TRP A 33 -6.89 6.59 0.22
CA TRP A 33 -5.46 6.67 -0.06
C TRP A 33 -4.63 6.06 1.07
N CYS A 34 -4.06 4.89 0.82
CA CYS A 34 -3.09 4.22 1.70
C CYS A 34 -1.67 4.73 1.40
N ILE A 35 -1.01 5.25 2.43
CA ILE A 35 0.31 5.89 2.33
C ILE A 35 1.31 5.11 3.18
N GLN A 36 2.47 4.76 2.61
CA GLN A 36 3.52 4.03 3.31
C GLN A 36 4.82 4.84 3.35
N GLU A 37 5.65 4.55 4.34
CA GLU A 37 6.93 5.19 4.58
C GLU A 37 6.85 6.71 4.73
N VAL A 38 5.93 7.19 5.55
CA VAL A 38 5.85 8.64 5.84
C VAL A 38 7.15 9.16 6.49
N ARG A 39 7.83 8.36 7.32
CA ARG A 39 9.16 8.64 7.91
C ARG A 39 9.31 10.03 8.53
N ALA A 40 8.27 10.53 9.18
CA ALA A 40 8.23 11.85 9.79
C ALA A 40 7.68 11.81 11.22
N PRO A 41 8.03 12.78 12.09
CA PRO A 41 7.33 13.02 13.35
C PRO A 41 5.84 13.25 13.13
N GLN A 42 5.04 12.95 14.17
CA GLN A 42 3.58 13.05 14.15
C GLN A 42 3.09 14.41 13.62
N ASP A 43 3.57 15.52 14.21
CA ASP A 43 3.14 16.87 13.85
C ASP A 43 3.38 17.21 12.37
N ASP A 44 4.47 16.71 11.77
CA ASP A 44 4.74 16.90 10.34
C ASP A 44 3.78 16.08 9.47
N VAL A 45 3.43 14.86 9.88
CA VAL A 45 2.47 14.01 9.16
C VAL A 45 1.09 14.65 9.18
N ASP A 46 0.63 15.05 10.37
CA ASP A 46 -0.69 15.64 10.55
C ASP A 46 -0.80 16.96 9.77
N SER A 47 0.20 17.85 9.87
CA SER A 47 0.22 19.10 9.10
C SER A 47 0.18 18.88 7.58
N ILE A 48 0.84 17.83 7.07
CA ILE A 48 0.83 17.55 5.63
C ILE A 48 -0.50 16.93 5.20
N PHE A 49 -1.12 16.10 6.05
CA PHE A 49 -2.43 15.54 5.78
C PHE A 49 -3.53 16.62 5.78
N ASP A 50 -3.43 17.63 6.65
CA ASP A 50 -4.31 18.80 6.62
C ASP A 50 -4.21 19.55 5.27
N GLU A 51 -2.99 19.71 4.75
CA GLU A 51 -2.78 20.32 3.42
C GLU A 51 -3.37 19.47 2.29
N PHE A 52 -3.26 18.14 2.35
CA PHE A 52 -3.96 17.28 1.39
C PHE A 52 -5.49 17.44 1.48
N GLY A 53 -6.04 17.60 2.68
CA GLY A 53 -7.46 17.94 2.87
C GLY A 53 -7.84 19.25 2.19
N PHE A 54 -6.96 20.26 2.24
CA PHE A 54 -7.15 21.52 1.51
C PHE A 54 -7.14 21.33 -0.01
N GLU A 55 -6.23 20.52 -0.53
CA GLU A 55 -6.18 20.23 -1.97
C GLU A 55 -7.41 19.44 -2.44
N TYR A 56 -7.90 18.48 -1.66
CA TYR A 56 -9.14 17.75 -1.95
C TYR A 56 -10.36 18.70 -2.00
N ALA A 57 -10.45 19.64 -1.05
CA ALA A 57 -11.54 20.63 -1.03
C ALA A 57 -11.43 21.60 -2.22
N THR A 58 -10.22 22.05 -2.55
CA THR A 58 -9.95 22.95 -3.69
C THR A 58 -10.28 22.27 -5.02
N ALA A 59 -10.03 20.97 -5.13
CA ALA A 59 -10.40 20.15 -6.28
C ALA A 59 -11.91 19.86 -6.37
N GLY A 60 -12.69 20.22 -5.35
CA GLY A 60 -14.13 19.97 -5.29
C GLY A 60 -14.51 18.51 -4.99
N LYS A 61 -13.56 17.69 -4.50
CA LYS A 61 -13.82 16.31 -4.07
C LYS A 61 -14.66 16.25 -2.79
N ILE A 62 -14.41 17.19 -1.89
CA ILE A 62 -15.10 17.33 -0.60
C ILE A 62 -15.48 18.79 -0.34
N GLU A 63 -16.46 19.04 0.53
CA GLU A 63 -16.95 20.40 0.81
C GLU A 63 -15.97 21.24 1.63
N ALA A 64 -15.26 20.63 2.57
CA ALA A 64 -14.24 21.28 3.40
C ALA A 64 -13.13 20.30 3.77
N PRO A 65 -11.92 20.78 4.13
CA PRO A 65 -10.79 19.92 4.49
C PRO A 65 -11.10 18.94 5.63
N ALA A 66 -11.95 19.35 6.57
CA ALA A 66 -12.39 18.52 7.71
C ALA A 66 -13.24 17.30 7.31
N ASN A 67 -13.74 17.25 6.08
CA ASN A 67 -14.45 16.10 5.54
C ASN A 67 -13.51 15.01 5.00
N LEU A 68 -12.20 15.25 4.93
CA LEU A 68 -11.22 14.20 4.66
C LEU A 68 -10.81 13.56 5.99
N HIS A 69 -11.19 12.30 6.19
CA HIS A 69 -10.80 11.56 7.37
C HIS A 69 -9.36 11.07 7.24
N ALA A 70 -8.58 11.26 8.31
CA ALA A 70 -7.21 10.79 8.40
C ALA A 70 -7.02 9.75 9.51
N MET A 71 -6.13 8.79 9.23
CA MET A 71 -5.56 7.85 10.20
C MET A 71 -4.09 7.65 9.87
N ASN A 72 -3.21 7.69 10.86
CA ASN A 72 -1.79 7.38 10.66
C ASN A 72 -1.16 6.75 11.90
N GLU A 73 -0.10 6.00 11.68
CA GLU A 73 0.77 5.48 12.74
C GLU A 73 2.23 5.72 12.33
N VAL A 74 2.92 6.60 13.06
CA VAL A 74 4.36 6.82 12.90
C VAL A 74 5.15 5.68 13.54
N CYS A 75 6.28 5.31 12.94
CA CYS A 75 7.17 4.33 13.56
C CYS A 75 7.82 4.91 14.82
N ARG A 76 7.86 4.12 15.89
CA ARG A 76 8.57 4.42 17.14
C ARG A 76 10.08 4.62 16.92
N VAL A 77 10.65 4.00 15.88
CA VAL A 77 12.02 4.29 15.43
C VAL A 77 12.01 5.50 14.49
N LYS A 78 12.56 6.63 14.97
CA LYS A 78 12.59 7.91 14.24
C LYS A 78 13.13 7.77 12.82
N GLY A 79 12.40 8.31 11.85
CA GLY A 79 12.79 8.36 10.44
C GLY A 79 12.68 7.03 9.68
N ARG A 80 12.03 6.02 10.27
CA ARG A 80 11.75 4.72 9.64
C ARG A 80 10.24 4.57 9.40
N ALA A 81 9.87 3.76 8.41
CA ALA A 81 8.51 3.29 8.18
C ALA A 81 7.44 4.40 8.35
N GLY A 82 6.33 4.05 9.00
CA GLY A 82 5.15 4.89 9.18
C GLY A 82 4.13 4.66 8.07
N VAL A 83 2.86 4.55 8.45
CA VAL A 83 1.74 4.35 7.52
C VAL A 83 0.64 5.37 7.77
N GLY A 84 -0.11 5.69 6.72
CA GLY A 84 -1.27 6.56 6.76
C GLY A 84 -2.39 6.05 5.86
N LEU A 85 -3.59 6.58 6.11
CA LEU A 85 -4.79 6.37 5.33
C LEU A 85 -5.61 7.66 5.34
N LEU A 86 -6.00 8.13 4.17
CA LEU A 86 -6.93 9.24 3.97
C LEU A 86 -8.19 8.71 3.28
N THR A 87 -9.37 9.20 3.65
CA THR A 87 -10.63 8.78 3.02
C THR A 87 -11.71 9.86 3.11
N ASP A 88 -12.47 10.05 2.05
CA ASP A 88 -13.69 10.88 2.06
C ASP A 88 -14.96 10.07 2.38
N LEU A 89 -14.83 8.74 2.46
CA LEU A 89 -15.89 7.83 2.89
C LEU A 89 -16.11 7.86 4.42
N GLU A 90 -17.34 7.56 4.85
CA GLU A 90 -17.71 7.44 6.27
C GLU A 90 -16.86 6.37 6.97
N VAL A 91 -16.11 6.78 8.00
CA VAL A 91 -15.28 5.87 8.81
C VAL A 91 -16.08 5.27 9.96
N LEU A 92 -16.06 3.94 10.06
CA LEU A 92 -16.83 3.17 11.04
C LEU A 92 -15.96 2.66 12.20
N ASP A 93 -14.71 2.27 11.92
CA ASP A 93 -13.78 1.77 12.94
C ASP A 93 -12.31 1.94 12.49
N LYS A 94 -11.38 1.96 13.45
CA LYS A 94 -9.93 2.14 13.23
C LYS A 94 -9.11 1.20 14.11
N ARG A 95 -8.12 0.50 13.53
CA ARG A 95 -7.25 -0.46 14.25
C ARG A 95 -5.78 -0.26 13.91
N TYR A 96 -4.91 -0.34 14.92
CA TYR A 96 -3.48 -0.03 14.82
C TYR A 96 -2.61 -1.24 15.10
N GLY A 97 -1.56 -1.40 14.30
CA GLY A 97 -0.56 -2.46 14.44
C GLY A 97 -1.11 -3.86 14.21
N LEU A 98 -0.22 -4.84 14.32
CA LEU A 98 -0.58 -6.26 14.33
C LEU A 98 -0.37 -6.84 15.74
N PRO A 99 -1.41 -7.43 16.35
CA PRO A 99 -1.28 -8.11 17.64
C PRO A 99 -0.18 -9.18 17.60
N GLY A 100 0.75 -9.11 18.55
CA GLY A 100 1.92 -10.01 18.62
C GLY A 100 3.24 -9.40 18.14
N LEU A 101 3.21 -8.20 17.55
CA LEU A 101 4.42 -7.42 17.25
C LEU A 101 4.58 -6.29 18.29
N SER A 102 5.63 -6.33 19.09
CA SER A 102 5.87 -5.34 20.16
C SER A 102 7.12 -4.49 19.97
N GLU A 103 8.06 -4.90 19.12
CA GLU A 103 9.29 -4.15 18.88
C GLU A 103 9.00 -2.80 18.21
N ASP A 104 9.81 -1.78 18.53
CA ASP A 104 9.64 -0.44 17.98
C ASP A 104 9.72 -0.44 16.44
N VAL A 105 10.57 -1.32 15.87
CA VAL A 105 10.75 -1.45 14.41
C VAL A 105 9.50 -1.95 13.67
N ASP A 106 8.53 -2.55 14.37
CA ASP A 106 7.31 -3.09 13.79
C ASP A 106 6.14 -2.09 13.78
N SER A 107 6.24 -1.03 14.58
CA SER A 107 5.21 0.01 14.59
C SER A 107 5.20 0.84 13.31
N GLY A 108 4.05 1.39 12.96
CA GLY A 108 3.89 2.20 11.76
C GLY A 108 4.02 1.37 10.48
N ARG A 109 3.46 0.16 10.49
CA ARG A 109 3.52 -0.79 9.36
C ARG A 109 2.18 -1.42 9.00
N TRP A 110 1.18 -1.24 9.85
CA TRP A 110 -0.16 -1.80 9.66
C TRP A 110 -1.18 -0.92 10.34
N ILE A 111 -2.13 -0.40 9.57
CA ILE A 111 -3.34 0.23 10.09
C ILE A 111 -4.54 -0.24 9.26
N GLU A 112 -5.69 -0.32 9.89
CA GLU A 112 -6.95 -0.68 9.24
C GLU A 112 -8.01 0.37 9.51
N THR A 113 -8.82 0.65 8.49
CA THR A 113 -10.00 1.48 8.61
C THR A 113 -11.19 0.74 8.00
N ASP A 114 -12.27 0.63 8.76
CA ASP A 114 -13.55 0.23 8.20
C ASP A 114 -14.23 1.45 7.61
N VAL A 115 -14.57 1.39 6.33
CA VAL A 115 -15.26 2.47 5.62
C VAL A 115 -16.58 1.97 5.06
N LYS A 116 -17.57 2.84 5.03
CA LYS A 116 -18.86 2.56 4.38
C LYS A 116 -18.77 2.90 2.90
N THR A 117 -19.09 1.92 2.07
CA THR A 117 -19.19 2.08 0.62
C THR A 117 -20.41 2.93 0.24
N PRO A 118 -20.43 3.54 -0.96
CA PRO A 118 -21.61 4.22 -1.46
C PRO A 118 -22.86 3.33 -1.58
N GLU A 119 -22.69 2.01 -1.77
CA GLU A 119 -23.80 1.04 -1.74
C GLU A 119 -24.27 0.68 -0.32
N GLY A 120 -23.61 1.22 0.72
CA GLY A 120 -24.09 1.23 2.09
C GLY A 120 -23.56 0.12 2.99
N TYR A 121 -22.79 -0.83 2.45
CA TYR A 121 -22.11 -1.87 3.24
C TYR A 121 -20.69 -1.44 3.62
N ALA A 122 -20.09 -2.12 4.59
CA ALA A 122 -18.76 -1.79 5.08
C ALA A 122 -17.67 -2.68 4.45
N ILE A 123 -16.50 -2.10 4.19
CA ILE A 123 -15.28 -2.83 3.84
C ILE A 123 -14.14 -2.43 4.78
N THR A 124 -13.21 -3.35 5.02
CA THR A 124 -11.96 -3.07 5.74
C THR A 124 -10.85 -2.76 4.74
N VAL A 125 -10.26 -1.56 4.84
CA VAL A 125 -9.06 -1.19 4.08
C VAL A 125 -7.85 -1.17 5.01
N ALA A 126 -6.81 -1.93 4.67
CA ALA A 126 -5.55 -1.93 5.41
C ALA A 126 -4.44 -1.23 4.63
N SER A 127 -3.71 -0.31 5.29
CA SER A 127 -2.46 0.27 4.76
C SER A 127 -1.27 -0.49 5.35
N VAL A 128 -0.49 -1.14 4.50
CA VAL A 128 0.51 -2.14 4.89
C VAL A 128 1.91 -1.74 4.40
N TYR A 129 2.91 -1.82 5.28
CA TYR A 129 4.32 -1.66 4.91
C TYR A 129 5.17 -2.80 5.50
N VAL A 130 5.39 -3.84 4.70
CA VAL A 130 6.23 -4.98 5.07
C VAL A 130 7.69 -4.54 5.15
N HIS A 131 8.46 -5.12 6.08
CA HIS A 131 9.89 -4.86 6.15
C HIS A 131 10.57 -5.21 4.82
N ALA A 132 11.43 -4.31 4.30
CA ALA A 132 12.19 -4.58 3.08
C ALA A 132 13.06 -5.85 3.18
N GLY A 133 13.61 -6.12 4.36
CA GLY A 133 14.61 -7.17 4.57
C GLY A 133 16.00 -6.75 4.08
N ASN A 134 17.01 -7.56 4.38
CA ASN A 134 18.36 -7.43 3.85
C ASN A 134 19.11 -8.75 4.07
N THR A 135 19.52 -9.42 2.99
CA THR A 135 20.21 -10.72 3.07
C THR A 135 21.58 -10.66 3.77
N ASP A 136 22.20 -9.48 3.83
CA ASP A 136 23.45 -9.25 4.55
C ASP A 136 23.25 -8.95 6.05
N ASP A 137 22.01 -8.88 6.52
CA ASP A 137 21.63 -8.51 7.89
C ASP A 137 20.55 -9.49 8.42
N PRO A 138 20.97 -10.57 9.09
CA PRO A 138 20.05 -11.61 9.57
C PRO A 138 18.91 -11.07 10.44
N THR A 139 19.17 -10.05 11.26
CA THR A 139 18.16 -9.43 12.13
C THR A 139 17.03 -8.79 11.31
N LYS A 140 17.36 -8.13 10.19
CA LYS A 140 16.32 -7.57 9.31
C LYS A 140 15.50 -8.64 8.61
N MET A 141 16.10 -9.78 8.28
CA MET A 141 15.36 -10.90 7.71
C MET A 141 14.44 -11.55 8.75
N GLU A 142 14.92 -11.74 9.99
CA GLU A 142 14.10 -12.25 11.10
C GLU A 142 12.89 -11.34 11.37
N GLN A 143 13.10 -10.02 11.40
CA GLN A 143 12.01 -9.03 11.54
C GLN A 143 10.99 -9.13 10.40
N LYS A 144 11.45 -9.30 9.15
CA LYS A 144 10.56 -9.48 7.99
C LYS A 144 9.72 -10.74 8.12
N TYR A 145 10.33 -11.89 8.38
CA TYR A 145 9.59 -13.16 8.47
C TYR A 145 8.64 -13.18 9.68
N ARG A 146 9.06 -12.65 10.84
CA ARG A 146 8.18 -12.51 12.01
C ARG A 146 6.96 -11.64 11.72
N PHE A 147 7.14 -10.54 10.98
CA PHE A 147 6.04 -9.69 10.53
C PHE A 147 5.10 -10.46 9.60
N LEU A 148 5.63 -11.14 8.58
CA LEU A 148 4.86 -11.92 7.62
C LEU A 148 4.06 -13.04 8.31
N ASP A 149 4.66 -13.79 9.24
CA ASP A 149 3.98 -14.83 10.01
C ASP A 149 2.84 -14.27 10.87
N THR A 150 3.01 -13.07 11.42
CA THR A 150 1.95 -12.43 12.21
C THR A 150 0.85 -11.89 11.32
N MET A 151 1.20 -11.34 10.17
CA MET A 151 0.27 -10.87 9.15
C MET A 151 -0.64 -12.00 8.66
N LEU A 152 -0.12 -13.22 8.46
CA LEU A 152 -0.92 -14.39 8.09
C LEU A 152 -2.08 -14.65 9.07
N LYS A 153 -1.90 -14.42 10.37
CA LYS A 153 -2.98 -14.58 11.35
C LYS A 153 -4.11 -13.57 11.12
N ARG A 154 -3.76 -12.32 10.81
CA ARG A 154 -4.76 -11.28 10.53
C ARG A 154 -5.44 -11.49 9.18
N MET A 155 -4.69 -11.90 8.15
CA MET A 155 -5.27 -12.29 6.86
C MET A 155 -6.27 -13.43 7.01
N GLY A 156 -5.96 -14.44 7.83
CA GLY A 156 -6.91 -15.53 8.12
C GLY A 156 -8.20 -15.03 8.75
N ALA A 157 -8.11 -14.13 9.74
CA ALA A 157 -9.29 -13.55 10.36
C ALA A 157 -10.14 -12.72 9.38
N LEU A 158 -9.50 -11.95 8.48
CA LEU A 158 -10.19 -11.17 7.45
C LEU A 158 -10.87 -12.06 6.40
N ARG A 159 -10.17 -13.12 5.95
CA ARG A 159 -10.73 -14.14 5.07
C ARG A 159 -11.95 -14.80 5.70
N ASP A 160 -11.81 -15.27 6.94
CA ASP A 160 -12.89 -15.96 7.64
C ASP A 160 -14.09 -15.03 7.85
N GLU A 161 -13.87 -13.76 8.20
CA GLU A 161 -14.95 -12.78 8.31
C GLU A 161 -15.70 -12.61 6.98
N ALA A 162 -14.98 -12.39 5.87
CA ALA A 162 -15.57 -12.24 4.55
C ALA A 162 -16.32 -13.50 4.08
N ALA A 163 -15.73 -14.69 4.27
CA ALA A 163 -16.30 -15.97 3.85
C ALA A 163 -17.61 -16.33 4.59
N HIS A 164 -17.84 -15.76 5.78
CA HIS A 164 -19.09 -15.93 6.54
C HIS A 164 -20.10 -14.78 6.30
N GLY A 165 -19.94 -14.02 5.20
CA GLY A 165 -20.84 -12.92 4.84
C GLY A 165 -20.62 -11.64 5.64
N GLY A 166 -19.45 -11.50 6.28
CA GLY A 166 -19.03 -10.30 6.98
C GLY A 166 -18.44 -9.25 6.04
N LYS A 167 -17.62 -8.35 6.60
CA LYS A 167 -16.96 -7.30 5.82
C LYS A 167 -15.95 -7.90 4.85
N GLN A 168 -15.99 -7.45 3.61
CA GLN A 168 -14.92 -7.70 2.65
C GLN A 168 -13.69 -6.85 3.02
N ALA A 169 -12.50 -7.28 2.59
CA ALA A 169 -11.25 -6.62 2.95
C ALA A 169 -10.31 -6.41 1.76
N VAL A 170 -9.54 -5.33 1.80
CA VAL A 170 -8.44 -5.07 0.86
C VAL A 170 -7.20 -4.57 1.59
N LEU A 171 -6.07 -5.24 1.35
CA LEU A 171 -4.77 -4.90 1.90
C LEU A 171 -3.97 -4.18 0.82
N CYS A 172 -3.73 -2.90 1.06
CA CYS A 172 -3.08 -1.96 0.17
C CYS A 172 -1.70 -1.61 0.71
N GLY A 173 -0.65 -1.73 -0.09
CA GLY A 173 0.66 -1.35 0.45
C GLY A 173 1.86 -1.75 -0.36
N ASP A 174 3.02 -1.44 0.20
CA ASP A 174 4.33 -1.95 -0.21
C ASP A 174 4.66 -3.21 0.60
N PHE A 175 4.58 -4.34 -0.07
CA PHE A 175 4.83 -5.66 0.51
C PHE A 175 6.29 -6.05 0.42
N ASN A 176 7.13 -5.26 -0.26
CA ASN A 176 8.55 -5.53 -0.45
C ASN A 176 8.83 -6.94 -0.97
N ILE A 177 7.94 -7.51 -1.79
CA ILE A 177 8.08 -8.84 -2.40
C ILE A 177 7.55 -8.75 -3.84
N ALA A 178 8.38 -9.05 -4.84
CA ALA A 178 7.91 -9.33 -6.18
C ALA A 178 7.55 -10.82 -6.26
N HIS A 179 6.33 -11.15 -6.69
CA HIS A 179 5.81 -12.53 -6.60
C HIS A 179 6.45 -13.48 -7.60
N THR A 180 6.44 -13.12 -8.88
CA THR A 180 6.88 -13.98 -9.99
C THR A 180 7.95 -13.30 -10.84
N PRO A 181 8.63 -14.01 -11.75
CA PRO A 181 9.53 -13.37 -12.72
C PRO A 181 8.86 -12.29 -13.59
N LEU A 182 7.53 -12.34 -13.75
CA LEU A 182 6.78 -11.27 -14.43
C LEU A 182 6.80 -9.98 -13.63
N ASP A 183 6.97 -10.03 -12.32
CA ASP A 183 6.89 -8.87 -11.41
C ASP A 183 8.20 -8.10 -11.28
N ILE A 184 9.28 -8.56 -11.90
CA ILE A 184 10.60 -7.98 -11.71
C ILE A 184 11.45 -8.06 -12.97
N LYS A 185 12.13 -6.97 -13.31
CA LYS A 185 13.17 -7.00 -14.36
C LYS A 185 14.43 -7.70 -13.84
N ASN A 186 15.00 -8.59 -14.66
CA ASN A 186 16.20 -9.38 -14.34
C ASN A 186 15.99 -10.35 -13.17
N ALA A 187 14.85 -11.04 -13.12
CA ALA A 187 14.46 -12.01 -12.08
C ALA A 187 15.60 -12.93 -11.62
N LYS A 188 16.28 -13.60 -12.56
CA LYS A 188 17.38 -14.56 -12.27
C LYS A 188 18.51 -13.96 -11.42
N ALA A 189 18.85 -12.69 -11.63
CA ALA A 189 19.91 -12.04 -10.87
C ALA A 189 19.48 -11.69 -9.43
N ASN A 190 18.17 -11.57 -9.21
CA ASN A 190 17.58 -11.13 -7.94
C ASN A 190 17.07 -12.28 -7.07
N GLU A 191 17.14 -13.54 -7.51
CA GLU A 191 16.69 -14.73 -6.73
C GLU A 191 17.39 -14.90 -5.37
N LYS A 192 18.49 -14.19 -5.16
CA LYS A 192 19.27 -14.19 -3.90
C LYS A 192 19.18 -12.86 -3.14
N HIS A 193 18.29 -11.96 -3.53
CA HIS A 193 18.15 -10.63 -2.94
C HIS A 193 16.79 -10.53 -2.24
N ALA A 194 16.78 -9.89 -1.08
CA ALA A 194 15.54 -9.62 -0.35
C ALA A 194 14.53 -8.89 -1.25
N GLY A 195 13.29 -9.32 -1.17
CA GLY A 195 12.17 -8.98 -2.03
C GLY A 195 11.95 -9.90 -3.23
N PHE A 196 12.84 -10.85 -3.50
CA PHE A 196 12.63 -11.87 -4.54
C PHE A 196 13.17 -13.26 -4.16
N LEU A 197 13.44 -13.48 -2.87
CA LEU A 197 13.85 -14.79 -2.38
C LEU A 197 12.71 -15.82 -2.55
N PRO A 198 13.01 -17.10 -2.84
CA PRO A 198 12.01 -18.15 -2.90
C PRO A 198 11.12 -18.20 -1.64
N GLU A 199 11.70 -18.03 -0.47
CA GLU A 199 11.00 -18.07 0.83
C GLU A 199 10.04 -16.89 1.01
N GLU A 200 10.37 -15.72 0.47
CA GLU A 200 9.49 -14.55 0.49
C GLU A 200 8.32 -14.72 -0.48
N ARG A 201 8.59 -15.21 -1.69
CA ARG A 201 7.54 -15.46 -2.70
C ARG A 201 6.55 -16.53 -2.24
N ALA A 202 7.01 -17.51 -1.48
CA ALA A 202 6.15 -18.52 -0.86
C ALA A 202 5.10 -17.93 0.11
N TYR A 203 5.32 -16.73 0.66
CA TYR A 203 4.24 -16.04 1.40
C TYR A 203 3.16 -15.53 0.47
N VAL A 204 3.52 -14.98 -0.69
CA VAL A 204 2.54 -14.54 -1.68
C VAL A 204 1.75 -15.74 -2.20
N ASP A 205 2.41 -16.87 -2.47
CA ASP A 205 1.74 -18.13 -2.83
C ASP A 205 0.69 -18.51 -1.76
N LYS A 206 1.06 -18.49 -0.47
CA LYS A 206 0.10 -18.74 0.62
C LYS A 206 -1.07 -17.76 0.61
N TRP A 207 -0.82 -16.47 0.42
CA TRP A 207 -1.88 -15.45 0.42
C TRP A 207 -2.94 -15.72 -0.64
N LEU A 208 -2.50 -16.16 -1.83
CA LEU A 208 -3.36 -16.46 -2.95
C LEU A 208 -4.05 -17.83 -2.81
N ASP A 209 -3.28 -18.87 -2.48
CA ASP A 209 -3.75 -20.26 -2.54
C ASP A 209 -4.44 -20.73 -1.25
N GLU A 210 -3.92 -20.34 -0.08
CA GLU A 210 -4.41 -20.81 1.23
C GLU A 210 -5.33 -19.79 1.91
N TYR A 211 -5.05 -18.49 1.72
CA TYR A 211 -5.82 -17.40 2.31
C TYR A 211 -6.85 -16.81 1.32
N GLU A 212 -6.86 -17.27 0.08
CA GLU A 212 -7.86 -16.94 -0.95
C GLU A 212 -7.97 -15.44 -1.25
N PHE A 213 -6.92 -14.67 -0.96
CA PHE A 213 -6.86 -13.29 -1.42
C PHE A 213 -6.55 -13.27 -2.92
N VAL A 214 -7.04 -12.23 -3.60
CA VAL A 214 -6.80 -12.02 -5.02
C VAL A 214 -5.82 -10.87 -5.19
N ASP A 215 -4.74 -11.09 -5.94
CA ASP A 215 -3.92 -10.02 -6.50
C ASP A 215 -4.72 -9.28 -7.58
N VAL A 216 -5.39 -8.20 -7.17
CA VAL A 216 -6.37 -7.50 -8.04
C VAL A 216 -5.68 -6.92 -9.27
N MET A 217 -4.46 -6.40 -9.13
CA MET A 217 -3.73 -5.85 -10.26
C MET A 217 -3.36 -6.94 -11.27
N ARG A 218 -2.89 -8.10 -10.81
CA ARG A 218 -2.58 -9.24 -11.69
C ARG A 218 -3.83 -9.80 -12.37
N SER A 219 -4.95 -9.89 -11.64
CA SER A 219 -6.24 -10.31 -12.21
C SER A 219 -6.68 -9.41 -13.38
N LEU A 220 -6.51 -8.09 -13.24
CA LEU A 220 -6.85 -7.12 -14.29
C LEU A 220 -5.81 -7.06 -15.42
N ALA A 221 -4.52 -7.21 -15.11
CA ALA A 221 -3.43 -7.08 -16.09
C ALA A 221 -3.18 -8.35 -16.93
N GLY A 222 -3.53 -9.52 -16.39
CA GLY A 222 -3.17 -10.83 -16.95
C GLY A 222 -1.67 -11.13 -16.84
N ASP A 223 -1.22 -12.17 -17.53
CA ASP A 223 0.16 -12.69 -17.46
C ASP A 223 1.16 -11.90 -18.31
N ILE A 224 1.29 -10.61 -18.01
CA ILE A 224 2.24 -9.70 -18.67
C ILE A 224 3.42 -9.35 -17.77
N GLN A 225 4.57 -9.04 -18.37
CA GLN A 225 5.73 -8.54 -17.64
C GLN A 225 5.43 -7.14 -17.07
N GLY A 226 5.59 -6.99 -15.75
CA GLY A 226 5.13 -5.83 -15.00
C GLY A 226 3.60 -5.82 -14.95
N PRO A 227 2.98 -4.63 -14.97
CA PRO A 227 3.61 -3.31 -14.81
C PRO A 227 4.30 -3.17 -13.45
N TYR A 228 5.37 -2.37 -13.38
CA TYR A 228 6.18 -2.18 -12.17
C TYR A 228 5.68 -0.99 -11.37
N THR A 229 5.91 -1.01 -10.06
CA THR A 229 5.52 0.07 -9.13
C THR A 229 6.72 0.72 -8.46
N TRP A 230 7.90 0.10 -8.51
CA TRP A 230 9.14 0.61 -7.91
C TRP A 230 10.32 0.57 -8.87
N TRP A 231 11.17 1.61 -8.79
CA TRP A 231 12.47 1.65 -9.48
C TRP A 231 13.53 2.30 -8.60
N SER A 232 14.71 1.70 -8.50
CA SER A 232 15.82 2.26 -7.75
C SER A 232 16.11 3.73 -8.13
N GLN A 233 16.37 4.57 -7.12
CA GLN A 233 16.93 5.92 -7.33
C GLN A 233 18.39 5.89 -7.83
N ARG A 234 19.04 4.72 -7.81
CA ARG A 234 20.44 4.59 -8.23
C ARG A 234 20.54 4.26 -9.72
N GLY A 235 21.44 4.94 -10.41
CA GLY A 235 21.71 4.71 -11.82
C GLY A 235 20.52 5.10 -12.70
N ARG A 236 20.28 4.35 -13.78
CA ARG A 236 19.25 4.63 -14.80
C ARG A 236 18.11 3.61 -14.78
N ALA A 237 17.78 3.06 -13.61
CA ALA A 237 16.75 2.01 -13.49
C ALA A 237 15.38 2.52 -13.95
N PHE A 238 15.01 3.74 -13.57
CA PHE A 238 13.73 4.35 -13.97
C PHE A 238 13.61 4.56 -15.48
N ASP A 239 14.64 5.17 -16.09
CA ASP A 239 14.68 5.47 -17.53
C ASP A 239 14.68 4.20 -18.38
N ASN A 240 15.40 3.17 -17.94
CA ASN A 240 15.48 1.88 -18.62
C ASN A 240 14.33 0.92 -18.25
N ASN A 241 13.38 1.37 -17.44
CA ASN A 241 12.28 0.57 -16.91
C ASN A 241 12.72 -0.76 -16.24
N VAL A 242 13.84 -0.72 -15.52
CA VAL A 242 14.34 -1.83 -14.68
C VAL A 242 13.66 -1.71 -13.31
N GLY A 243 12.42 -2.19 -13.25
CA GLY A 243 11.55 -2.03 -12.09
C GLY A 243 11.13 -3.35 -11.45
N TRP A 244 10.45 -3.20 -10.31
CA TRP A 244 9.84 -4.26 -9.52
C TRP A 244 8.38 -3.89 -9.26
N ARG A 245 7.50 -4.87 -9.19
CA ARG A 245 6.15 -4.73 -8.67
C ARG A 245 6.15 -5.25 -7.24
N ILE A 246 6.11 -4.34 -6.30
CA ILE A 246 6.12 -4.63 -4.86
C ILE A 246 4.98 -3.95 -4.12
N ASP A 247 4.21 -3.10 -4.83
CA ASP A 247 3.02 -2.46 -4.31
C ASP A 247 1.78 -3.20 -4.83
N TYR A 248 0.88 -3.59 -3.93
CA TYR A 248 -0.27 -4.45 -4.24
C TYR A 248 -1.55 -3.91 -3.63
N GLN A 249 -2.67 -4.39 -4.18
CA GLN A 249 -3.94 -4.49 -3.48
C GLN A 249 -4.37 -5.96 -3.50
N PHE A 250 -4.29 -6.63 -2.35
CA PHE A 250 -4.82 -7.98 -2.16
C PHE A 250 -6.21 -7.87 -1.57
N ALA A 251 -7.23 -8.27 -2.31
CA ALA A 251 -8.62 -8.19 -1.87
C ALA A 251 -9.22 -9.58 -1.62
N THR A 252 -10.20 -9.65 -0.73
CA THR A 252 -11.06 -10.84 -0.63
C THR A 252 -11.84 -11.05 -1.94
N PRO A 253 -12.22 -12.29 -2.30
CA PRO A 253 -12.71 -12.61 -3.64
C PRO A 253 -13.89 -11.75 -4.11
N GLU A 254 -14.93 -11.57 -3.29
CA GLU A 254 -16.11 -10.79 -3.69
C GLU A 254 -15.78 -9.33 -3.97
N LEU A 255 -14.88 -8.72 -3.20
CA LEU A 255 -14.43 -7.35 -3.46
C LEU A 255 -13.52 -7.29 -4.70
N ALA A 256 -12.70 -8.30 -4.93
CA ALA A 256 -11.87 -8.38 -6.13
C ALA A 256 -12.71 -8.45 -7.41
N GLU A 257 -13.86 -9.14 -7.38
CA GLU A 257 -14.81 -9.23 -8.50
C GLU A 257 -15.44 -7.88 -8.88
N THR A 258 -15.45 -6.90 -7.98
CA THR A 258 -15.95 -5.55 -8.27
C THR A 258 -14.89 -4.65 -8.92
N ALA A 259 -13.64 -5.09 -9.01
CA ALA A 259 -12.58 -4.32 -9.66
C ALA A 259 -12.87 -4.15 -11.17
N ARG A 260 -12.64 -2.94 -11.69
CA ARG A 260 -12.91 -2.58 -13.09
C ARG A 260 -11.71 -2.08 -13.88
N GLY A 261 -10.66 -1.65 -13.19
CA GLY A 261 -9.47 -1.15 -13.83
C GLY A 261 -8.43 -0.70 -12.81
N PHE A 262 -7.20 -0.53 -13.28
CA PHE A 262 -6.11 -0.02 -12.47
C PHE A 262 -5.29 1.02 -13.23
N VAL A 263 -4.62 1.88 -12.50
CA VAL A 263 -3.65 2.86 -12.99
C VAL A 263 -2.40 2.75 -12.14
N ILE A 264 -1.24 2.67 -12.80
CA ILE A 264 0.04 2.94 -12.16
C ILE A 264 0.50 4.31 -12.62
N ASP A 265 0.44 5.29 -11.72
CA ASP A 265 0.78 6.68 -12.06
C ASP A 265 2.30 6.90 -12.00
N LYS A 266 2.99 6.28 -12.97
CA LYS A 266 4.44 6.45 -13.13
C LYS A 266 4.72 7.87 -13.64
N ALA A 267 5.56 8.60 -12.92
CA ALA A 267 6.01 9.92 -13.35
C ALA A 267 6.59 9.89 -14.79
N PRO A 268 6.39 10.94 -15.60
CA PRO A 268 6.83 10.96 -16.99
C PRO A 268 8.36 11.00 -17.14
N THR A 269 9.07 11.59 -16.17
CA THR A 269 10.52 11.70 -16.14
C THR A 269 11.04 11.48 -14.72
N TYR A 270 12.33 11.13 -14.60
CA TYR A 270 12.96 10.83 -13.31
C TYR A 270 12.87 11.98 -12.30
N ASP A 271 13.05 13.23 -12.75
CA ASP A 271 13.03 14.43 -11.92
C ASP A 271 11.64 14.81 -11.39
N LYS A 272 10.57 14.31 -12.04
CA LYS A 272 9.18 14.53 -11.63
C LYS A 272 8.67 13.53 -10.60
N ARG A 273 9.52 12.57 -10.19
CA ARG A 273 9.17 11.57 -9.17
C ARG A 273 9.23 12.15 -7.77
N TRP A 274 8.12 12.11 -7.04
CA TRP A 274 8.14 12.40 -5.61
C TRP A 274 8.67 11.23 -4.76
N SER A 275 8.51 9.98 -5.21
CA SER A 275 9.03 8.75 -4.58
C SER A 275 9.79 7.85 -5.56
N ASP A 276 10.51 6.86 -5.06
CA ASP A 276 10.95 5.73 -5.89
C ASP A 276 9.82 4.79 -6.33
N HIS A 277 8.66 4.88 -5.68
CA HIS A 277 7.44 4.20 -6.06
C HIS A 277 6.53 5.06 -6.94
N ALA A 278 5.65 4.42 -7.68
CA ALA A 278 4.51 5.01 -8.37
C ALA A 278 3.22 4.59 -7.67
N PRO A 279 2.22 5.48 -7.50
CA PRO A 279 0.90 5.11 -7.00
C PRO A 279 0.26 3.99 -7.81
N LEU A 280 -0.35 3.03 -7.11
CA LEU A 280 -1.26 2.05 -7.69
C LEU A 280 -2.68 2.38 -7.26
N THR A 281 -3.51 2.79 -8.22
CA THR A 281 -4.94 3.05 -8.03
C THR A 281 -5.74 1.91 -8.67
N ILE A 282 -6.75 1.40 -7.97
CA ILE A 282 -7.73 0.45 -8.51
C ILE A 282 -9.12 1.02 -8.31
N THR A 283 -9.96 0.91 -9.35
CA THR A 283 -11.36 1.28 -9.32
C THR A 283 -12.22 0.06 -9.02
N TYR A 284 -13.10 0.17 -8.03
CA TYR A 284 -14.03 -0.86 -7.61
C TYR A 284 -15.47 -0.37 -7.78
N GLU A 285 -16.37 -1.21 -8.29
CA GLU A 285 -17.81 -0.96 -8.35
C GLU A 285 -18.50 -1.38 -7.05
N VAL A 286 -18.61 -0.42 -6.11
CA VAL A 286 -19.17 -0.59 -4.76
C VAL A 286 -19.93 0.66 -4.30
#